data_AF-A0A522BP61-F1
#
_entry.id   AF-A0A522BP61-F1
#
_cell.length_a   1.000
_cell.length_b   1.000
_cell.length_c   1.000
_cell.angle_alpha   90.00
_cell.angle_beta   90.00
_cell.angle_gamma   90.00
#
_symmetry.space_group_name_H-M   'P 1'
#
loop_
_entity.id
_entity.type
_entity.pdbx_description
1 polymer ?
#
loop_
_entity_poly.entity_id
_entity_poly.type
_entity_poly.pdbx_seq_one_letter_code
_entity_poly.pdbx_strand_id
1 'polypeptide(L)'
;MNPKQFFQIGGIVLVLVGLLGFIGVLGPTEGQSVFGPLWWFDNAENWAHLVVGIVALIVGFALAANLQKPLAIVVGVVGILVGLWSLLVSTKLLGANLENPMDTILHLVVGAWALWAGLRGAKAMPPAAPPKPMGTM
;
A
#
# COMPACT_ATOMS: atom_id res chain seq x y z
N MET A 1 -5.48 4.97 -11.75
CA MET A 1 -4.44 4.39 -10.89
C MET A 1 -3.91 3.13 -11.57
N ASN A 2 -2.60 3.03 -11.77
CA ASN A 2 -1.91 1.80 -12.13
C ASN A 2 -1.02 1.35 -10.95
N PRO A 3 -0.37 0.17 -10.99
CA PRO A 3 0.49 -0.30 -9.91
C PRO A 3 1.60 0.69 -9.53
N LYS A 4 2.23 1.34 -10.51
CA LYS A 4 3.26 2.36 -10.29
C LYS A 4 2.74 3.48 -9.38
N GLN A 5 1.61 4.06 -9.75
CA GLN A 5 1.00 5.17 -9.00
C GLN A 5 0.57 4.73 -7.59
N PHE A 6 0.06 3.50 -7.45
CA PHE A 6 -0.25 2.93 -6.13
C PHE A 6 1.00 2.89 -5.23
N PHE A 7 2.11 2.35 -5.72
CA PHE A 7 3.35 2.28 -4.96
C PHE A 7 3.96 3.63 -4.65
N GLN A 8 3.90 4.58 -5.58
CA GLN A 8 4.41 5.93 -5.37
C GLN A 8 3.58 6.68 -4.33
N ILE A 9 2.26 6.75 -4.50
CA ILE A 9 1.37 7.50 -3.59
C ILE A 9 1.29 6.78 -2.24
N GLY A 10 1.02 5.48 -2.25
CA GLY A 10 0.94 4.67 -1.04
C GLY A 10 2.25 4.65 -0.26
N GLY A 11 3.38 4.57 -0.95
CA GLY A 11 4.71 4.64 -0.33
C GLY A 11 4.98 5.99 0.34
N ILE A 12 4.64 7.11 -0.32
CA ILE A 12 4.75 8.46 0.29
C ILE A 12 3.89 8.52 1.55
N VAL A 13 2.62 8.10 1.46
CA VAL A 13 1.69 8.14 2.59
C VAL A 13 2.20 7.30 3.75
N LEU A 14 2.65 6.06 3.50
CA LEU A 14 3.19 5.15 4.52
C LEU A 14 4.42 5.72 5.23
N VAL A 15 5.36 6.31 4.48
CA VAL A 15 6.53 6.98 5.06
C VAL A 15 6.09 8.15 5.95
N LEU A 16 5.17 8.99 5.46
CA LEU A 16 4.69 10.13 6.22
C LEU A 16 3.99 9.69 7.51
N VAL A 17 3.05 8.74 7.46
CA VAL A 17 2.34 8.31 8.68
C VAL A 17 3.25 7.63 9.69
N GLY A 18 4.22 6.82 9.24
CA GLY A 18 5.22 6.23 10.14
C GLY A 18 6.09 7.29 10.83
N LEU A 19 6.54 8.30 10.09
CA LEU A 19 7.28 9.43 10.68
C LEU A 19 6.42 10.25 11.63
N LEU A 20 5.16 10.55 11.26
CA LEU A 20 4.21 11.27 12.10
C LEU A 20 3.90 10.53 13.40
N GLY A 21 3.88 9.21 13.38
CA GLY A 21 3.74 8.40 14.59
C GLY A 21 4.96 8.49 15.51
N PHE A 22 6.18 8.54 14.99
CA PHE A 22 7.36 8.71 15.85
C PHE A 22 7.47 10.10 16.49
N ILE A 23 6.97 11.16 15.85
CA ILE A 23 7.14 12.54 16.32
C ILE A 23 5.98 13.06 17.18
N GLY A 24 5.06 12.19 17.64
CA GLY A 24 3.99 12.64 18.52
C GLY A 24 2.78 13.23 17.81
N VAL A 25 2.56 12.93 16.53
CA VAL A 25 1.33 13.34 15.81
C VAL A 25 0.33 12.19 15.72
N LEU A 26 0.82 10.97 15.47
CA LEU A 26 -0.02 9.76 15.35
C LEU A 26 0.37 8.65 16.34
N GLY A 27 1.15 8.94 17.39
CA GLY A 27 1.70 7.92 18.29
C GLY A 27 2.98 8.40 18.97
N PRO A 28 3.82 7.52 19.55
CA PRO A 28 3.68 6.06 19.62
C PRO A 28 2.78 5.57 20.76
N THR A 29 2.01 6.46 21.39
CA THR A 29 1.02 6.14 22.41
C THR A 29 -0.28 6.90 22.12
N GLU A 30 -1.40 6.40 22.64
CA GLU A 30 -2.70 7.05 22.51
C GLU A 30 -2.70 8.52 22.97
N GLY A 31 -1.99 8.83 24.06
CA GLY A 31 -1.95 10.19 24.63
C GLY A 31 -1.12 11.19 23.81
N GLN A 32 -0.32 10.69 22.87
CA GLN A 32 0.47 11.53 21.96
C GLN A 32 -0.22 11.75 20.62
N SER A 33 -1.17 10.90 20.23
CA SER A 33 -1.87 11.06 18.96
C SER A 33 -2.82 12.25 18.99
N VAL A 34 -2.89 13.02 17.90
CA VAL A 34 -3.89 14.09 17.72
C VAL A 34 -5.32 13.54 17.64
N PHE A 35 -5.47 12.25 17.36
CA PHE A 35 -6.75 11.54 17.37
C PHE A 35 -7.02 10.83 18.71
N GLY A 36 -6.10 10.94 19.68
CA GLY A 36 -6.19 10.30 20.98
C GLY A 36 -6.34 8.78 20.85
N PRO A 37 -7.18 8.13 21.68
CA PRO A 37 -7.37 6.68 21.66
C PRO A 37 -8.14 6.16 20.43
N LEU A 38 -8.70 7.04 19.59
CA LEU A 38 -9.45 6.60 18.40
C LEU A 38 -8.53 6.05 17.32
N TRP A 39 -7.32 6.60 17.19
CA TRP A 39 -6.37 6.16 16.19
C TRP A 39 -4.95 6.62 16.52
N TRP A 40 -4.06 5.67 16.72
CA TRP A 40 -2.65 5.90 16.96
C TRP A 40 -1.89 4.68 16.46
N PHE A 41 -0.57 4.78 16.37
CA PHE A 41 0.28 3.67 15.96
C PHE A 41 1.34 3.45 17.03
N ASP A 42 1.54 2.21 17.46
CA ASP A 42 2.65 1.89 18.35
C ASP A 42 4.01 1.93 17.62
N ASN A 43 5.10 1.72 18.34
CA ASN A 43 6.42 1.73 17.73
C ASN A 43 6.60 0.65 16.65
N ALA A 44 6.01 -0.53 16.81
CA ALA A 44 6.13 -1.60 15.85
C ALA A 44 5.37 -1.27 14.56
N GLU A 45 4.18 -0.69 14.65
CA GLU A 45 3.40 -0.21 13.51
C GLU A 45 4.08 0.95 12.79
N ASN A 46 4.63 1.91 13.53
CA ASN A 46 5.37 3.02 12.94
C ASN A 46 6.58 2.53 12.13
N TRP A 47 7.32 1.55 12.66
CA TRP A 47 8.39 0.91 11.91
C TRP A 47 7.88 0.13 10.69
N ALA A 48 6.78 -0.62 10.84
CA ALA A 48 6.18 -1.34 9.72
C ALA A 48 5.77 -0.38 8.61
N HIS A 49 5.07 0.70 8.92
CA HIS A 49 4.66 1.72 7.94
C HIS A 49 5.86 2.38 7.28
N LEU A 50 6.89 2.76 8.04
CA LEU A 50 8.08 3.40 7.49
C LEU A 50 8.83 2.47 6.54
N VAL A 51 9.12 1.23 6.95
CA VAL A 51 9.88 0.26 6.16
C VAL A 51 9.10 -0.14 4.91
N VAL A 52 7.82 -0.51 5.06
CA VAL A 52 6.96 -0.89 3.92
C VAL A 52 6.78 0.30 2.98
N GLY A 53 6.68 1.53 3.49
CA GLY A 53 6.62 2.74 2.68
C GLY A 53 7.86 2.95 1.83
N ILE A 54 9.06 2.81 2.41
CA ILE A 54 10.33 2.90 1.68
C ILE A 54 10.41 1.82 0.59
N VAL A 55 10.06 0.57 0.94
CA VAL A 55 10.04 -0.54 -0.03
C VAL A 55 9.05 -0.24 -1.16
N ALA A 56 7.86 0.27 -0.86
CA ALA A 56 6.87 0.67 -1.86
C ALA A 56 7.41 1.76 -2.80
N LEU A 57 8.12 2.77 -2.28
CA LEU A 57 8.76 3.79 -3.12
C LEU A 57 9.80 3.18 -4.06
N ILE A 58 10.65 2.28 -3.56
CA ILE A 58 11.63 1.56 -4.39
C ILE A 58 10.90 0.81 -5.51
N VAL A 59 9.82 0.10 -5.21
CA VAL A 59 9.01 -0.60 -6.22
C VAL A 59 8.44 0.37 -7.25
N GLY A 60 7.88 1.50 -6.82
CA GLY A 60 7.24 2.48 -7.68
C GLY A 60 8.20 3.26 -8.59
N PHE A 61 9.44 3.49 -8.17
CA PHE A 61 10.42 4.28 -8.92
C PHE A 61 11.49 3.46 -9.64
N ALA A 62 11.89 2.29 -9.10
CA ALA A 62 13.04 1.54 -9.59
C ALA A 62 12.67 0.24 -10.32
N LEU A 63 11.54 -0.41 -9.99
CA LEU A 63 11.19 -1.70 -10.61
C LEU A 63 10.42 -1.53 -11.92
N ALA A 64 10.57 -2.51 -12.82
CA ALA A 64 9.85 -2.57 -14.08
C ALA A 64 8.35 -2.92 -13.86
N ALA A 65 7.49 -2.46 -14.79
CA ALA A 65 6.04 -2.59 -14.67
C ALA A 65 5.54 -4.04 -14.54
N ASN A 66 6.24 -4.99 -15.15
CA ASN A 66 5.92 -6.43 -15.07
C ASN A 66 6.12 -7.00 -13.65
N LEU A 67 6.98 -6.39 -12.83
CA LEU A 67 7.16 -6.77 -11.42
C LEU A 67 6.21 -6.00 -10.48
N GLN A 68 5.87 -4.75 -10.81
CA GLN A 68 4.96 -3.94 -9.99
C GLN A 68 3.56 -4.56 -9.89
N LYS A 69 3.00 -5.06 -11.00
CA LYS A 69 1.66 -5.66 -10.99
C LYS A 69 1.50 -6.81 -9.98
N PRO A 70 2.29 -7.90 -10.04
CA PRO A 70 2.16 -9.00 -9.08
C PRO A 70 2.44 -8.54 -7.65
N LEU A 71 3.39 -7.62 -7.43
CA LEU A 71 3.66 -7.08 -6.10
C LEU A 71 2.45 -6.31 -5.54
N ALA A 72 1.75 -5.51 -6.35
CA ALA A 72 0.55 -4.81 -5.90
C ALA A 72 -0.56 -5.79 -5.51
N ILE A 73 -0.69 -6.90 -6.24
CA ILE A 73 -1.64 -7.96 -5.89
C ILE A 73 -1.27 -8.61 -4.55
N VAL A 74 0.01 -8.97 -4.35
CA VAL A 74 0.49 -9.55 -3.10
C VAL A 74 0.24 -8.61 -1.92
N VAL A 75 0.61 -7.33 -2.04
CA VAL A 75 0.34 -6.30 -1.03
C VAL A 75 -1.16 -6.21 -0.75
N GLY A 76 -1.99 -6.27 -1.79
CA GLY A 76 -3.43 -6.24 -1.66
C GLY A 76 -3.99 -7.43 -0.88
N VAL A 77 -3.56 -8.65 -1.21
CA VAL A 77 -3.96 -9.87 -0.48
C VAL A 77 -3.52 -9.78 0.98
N VAL A 78 -2.27 -9.39 1.24
CA VAL A 78 -1.75 -9.24 2.60
C VAL A 78 -2.55 -8.21 3.38
N GLY A 79 -2.84 -7.04 2.81
CA GLY A 79 -3.64 -6.00 3.46
C GLY A 79 -5.04 -6.48 3.83
N ILE A 80 -5.71 -7.21 2.93
CA ILE A 80 -7.01 -7.83 3.25
C ILE A 80 -6.88 -8.86 4.37
N LEU A 81 -5.87 -9.73 4.34
CA LEU A 81 -5.66 -10.74 5.37
C LEU A 81 -5.37 -10.12 6.73
N VAL A 82 -4.58 -9.04 6.80
CA VAL A 82 -4.32 -8.30 8.05
C VAL A 82 -5.60 -7.67 8.58
N GLY A 83 -6.38 -7.02 7.72
CA GLY A 83 -7.67 -6.44 8.12
C GLY A 83 -8.65 -7.49 8.64
N LEU A 84 -8.76 -8.63 7.96
CA LEU A 84 -9.59 -9.76 8.40
C LEU A 84 -9.07 -10.41 9.68
N TRP A 85 -7.75 -10.52 9.84
CA TRP A 85 -7.13 -11.00 11.08
C TRP A 85 -7.49 -10.10 12.27
N SER A 86 -7.38 -8.79 12.08
CA SER A 86 -7.75 -7.79 13.09
C SER A 86 -9.22 -7.91 13.50
N LEU A 87 -10.10 -8.14 12.52
CA LEU A 87 -11.54 -8.23 12.73
C LEU A 87 -11.99 -9.56 13.37
N LEU A 88 -11.36 -10.68 13.00
CA LEU A 88 -11.89 -12.02 13.28
C LEU A 88 -11.03 -12.84 14.26
N VAL A 89 -9.76 -12.47 14.46
CA VAL A 89 -8.79 -13.30 15.17
C VAL A 89 -8.15 -12.57 16.34
N SER A 90 -7.43 -11.47 16.08
CA SER A 90 -6.69 -10.77 17.12
C SER A 90 -6.33 -9.35 16.69
N THR A 91 -6.37 -8.41 17.64
CA THR A 91 -5.83 -7.06 17.48
C THR A 91 -4.31 -7.01 17.62
N LYS A 92 -3.62 -8.16 17.70
CA LYS A 92 -2.16 -8.22 17.76
C LYS A 92 -1.63 -9.02 16.59
N LEU A 93 -0.60 -8.49 15.93
CA LEU A 93 0.06 -9.16 14.82
C LEU A 93 1.54 -8.78 14.76
N LEU A 94 2.44 -9.77 14.81
CA LEU A 94 3.89 -9.58 14.71
C LEU A 94 4.48 -8.55 15.71
N GLY A 95 3.85 -8.39 16.89
CA GLY A 95 4.30 -7.46 17.93
C GLY A 95 3.72 -6.04 17.81
N ALA A 96 2.95 -5.76 16.76
CA ALA A 96 2.13 -4.55 16.63
C ALA A 96 0.74 -4.75 17.23
N ASN A 97 0.22 -3.69 17.85
CA ASN A 97 -1.19 -3.60 18.27
C ASN A 97 -1.99 -2.88 17.18
N LEU A 98 -2.93 -3.60 16.56
CA LEU A 98 -3.86 -3.07 15.57
C LEU A 98 -4.97 -2.30 16.31
N GLU A 99 -4.94 -0.98 16.23
CA GLU A 99 -5.87 -0.05 16.87
C GLU A 99 -7.23 -0.08 16.17
N ASN A 100 -8.14 -0.85 16.76
CA ASN A 100 -9.45 -1.08 16.19
C ASN A 100 -10.50 -0.06 16.66
N PRO A 101 -11.42 0.35 15.77
CA PRO A 101 -11.69 -0.23 14.45
C PRO A 101 -10.86 0.35 13.30
N MET A 102 -10.07 1.39 13.54
CA MET A 102 -9.46 2.20 12.47
C MET A 102 -8.44 1.42 11.66
N ASP A 103 -7.62 0.58 12.29
CA ASP A 103 -6.63 -0.20 11.56
C ASP A 103 -7.23 -1.34 10.75
N THR A 104 -8.31 -1.97 11.24
CA THR A 104 -9.10 -2.89 10.41
C THR A 104 -9.56 -2.20 9.13
N ILE A 105 -10.15 -1.00 9.25
CA ILE A 105 -10.65 -0.26 8.08
C ILE A 105 -9.51 0.13 7.15
N LEU A 106 -8.41 0.66 7.70
CA LEU A 106 -7.23 1.05 6.94
C LEU A 106 -6.71 -0.12 6.09
N HIS A 107 -6.46 -1.27 6.71
CA HIS A 107 -5.85 -2.41 6.04
C HIS A 107 -6.78 -2.99 4.96
N LEU A 108 -8.08 -3.05 5.22
CA LEU A 108 -9.07 -3.49 4.22
C LEU A 108 -9.14 -2.52 3.03
N VAL A 109 -9.18 -1.22 3.28
CA VAL A 109 -9.27 -0.19 2.22
C VAL A 109 -7.99 -0.16 1.39
N VAL A 110 -6.81 -0.14 2.03
CA VAL A 110 -5.51 -0.14 1.33
C VAL A 110 -5.30 -1.46 0.58
N GLY A 111 -5.69 -2.60 1.17
CA GLY A 111 -5.65 -3.91 0.53
C GLY A 111 -6.51 -3.95 -0.74
N ALA A 112 -7.76 -3.47 -0.65
CA ALA A 112 -8.66 -3.37 -1.80
C ALA A 112 -8.12 -2.40 -2.87
N TRP A 113 -7.55 -1.27 -2.47
CA TRP A 113 -6.94 -0.29 -3.37
C TRP A 113 -5.75 -0.88 -4.14
N ALA A 114 -4.89 -1.65 -3.46
CA ALA A 114 -3.75 -2.34 -4.06
C ALA A 114 -4.19 -3.43 -5.04
N LEU A 115 -5.17 -4.26 -4.66
CA LEU A 115 -5.78 -5.27 -5.55
C LEU A 115 -6.38 -4.61 -6.79
N TRP A 116 -7.12 -3.52 -6.61
CA TRP A 116 -7.69 -2.77 -7.74
C TRP A 116 -6.60 -2.23 -8.67
N ALA A 117 -5.51 -1.68 -8.12
CA ALA A 117 -4.38 -1.20 -8.93
C ALA A 117 -3.67 -2.34 -9.68
N GLY A 118 -3.48 -3.50 -9.05
CA GLY A 118 -2.82 -4.67 -9.62
C GLY A 118 -3.67 -5.43 -10.64
N LEU A 119 -4.98 -5.53 -10.44
CA LEU A 119 -5.88 -6.33 -11.28
C LEU A 119 -6.38 -5.59 -12.52
N ARG A 120 -6.34 -4.25 -12.54
CA ARG A 120 -6.66 -3.50 -13.77
C ARG A 120 -5.59 -3.76 -14.82
N GLY A 121 -5.94 -4.59 -15.81
CA GLY A 121 -5.10 -4.86 -16.97
C GLY A 121 -4.74 -3.58 -17.71
N ALA A 122 -3.49 -3.50 -18.19
CA ALA A 122 -3.14 -2.54 -19.22
C ALA A 122 -4.16 -2.70 -20.36
N LYS A 123 -4.80 -1.61 -20.79
CA LYS A 123 -5.58 -1.63 -22.04
C LYS A 123 -4.66 -2.24 -23.09
N ALA A 124 -5.08 -3.35 -23.70
CA ALA A 124 -4.35 -3.96 -24.80
C ALA A 124 -4.09 -2.86 -25.82
N MET A 125 -2.82 -2.61 -26.11
CA MET A 125 -2.44 -1.69 -27.17
C MET A 125 -3.00 -2.29 -28.46
N PRO A 126 -3.73 -1.53 -29.29
CA PRO A 126 -4.20 -2.05 -30.57
C PRO A 126 -2.99 -2.60 -31.35
N PRO A 127 -3.15 -3.71 -32.08
CA PRO A 127 -2.07 -4.23 -32.91
C PRO A 127 -1.53 -3.12 -33.80
N ALA A 128 -0.20 -3.02 -33.91
CA ALA A 128 0.44 -2.05 -34.77
C ALA A 128 -0.14 -2.17 -36.19
N ALA A 129 -0.44 -1.02 -36.82
CA ALA A 129 -0.94 -1.01 -38.18
C ALA A 129 0.06 -1.72 -39.11
N PRO A 130 -0.41 -2.51 -40.08
CA PRO A 130 0.47 -3.20 -41.01
C PRO A 130 1.36 -2.19 -41.76
N PRO A 131 2.63 -2.56 -42.07
CA PRO A 131 3.53 -1.68 -42.79
C PRO A 131 2.93 -1.32 -44.15
N LYS A 132 3.01 -0.03 -44.50
CA LYS A 132 2.54 0.48 -45.79
C LYS A 132 3.36 -0.19 -46.92
N PRO A 133 2.73 -0.70 -48.01
CA PRO A 133 3.48 -1.29 -49.11
C PRO A 133 4.46 -0.26 -49.65
N MET A 134 5.76 -0.61 -49.69
CA MET A 134 6.73 0.15 -50.47
C MET A 134 6.39 -0.12 -51.95
N GLY A 135 5.85 0.89 -52.62
CA GLY A 135 5.63 0.83 -54.05
C GLY A 135 6.96 0.55 -54.74
N THR A 136 7.01 -0.52 -55.52
CA THR A 136 8.13 -0.80 -56.42
C THR A 136 8.18 0.31 -57.47
N MET A 137 9.24 1.12 -57.45
CA MET A 137 9.62 1.98 -58.56
C MET A 137 10.20 1.15 -59.70
#